data_AF-A0A1F2XQA7-F1
#
_entry.id   AF-A0A1F2XQA7-F1
#
_cell.length_a   1.000
_cell.length_b   1.000
_cell.length_c   1.000
_cell.angle_alpha   90.00
_cell.angle_beta   90.00
_cell.angle_gamma   90.00
#
_symmetry.space_group_name_H-M   'P 1'
#
loop_
_entity.id
_entity.type
_entity.pdbx_description
1 polymer ?
#
loop_
_entity_poly.entity_id
_entity_poly.type
_entity_poly.pdbx_seq_one_letter_code
_entity_poly.pdbx_strand_id
1 'polypeptide(L)'
;MTALAGFPSRAELVERYVGRSGRDVEPLHWFEALALWKAAVFCEAIYGRFVRGELGDEDTGAARFEQGVPYLAEAAAEAMSRA
;
A
#
# COMPACT_ATOMS: atom_id res chain seq x y z
N MET A 1 -13.29 -2.93 6.31
CA MET A 1 -13.20 -4.39 6.54
C MET A 1 -13.34 -5.09 5.19
N THR A 2 -12.27 -5.69 4.66
CA THR A 2 -12.25 -6.35 3.34
C THR A 2 -11.62 -7.75 3.40
N ALA A 3 -11.49 -8.31 4.60
CA ALA A 3 -10.80 -9.58 4.87
C ALA A 3 -11.61 -10.50 5.82
N LEU A 4 -12.93 -10.31 5.89
CA LEU A 4 -13.81 -11.21 6.64
C LEU A 4 -14.13 -12.46 5.81
N ALA A 5 -14.66 -13.49 6.49
CA ALA A 5 -15.26 -14.64 5.82
C ALA A 5 -16.29 -14.19 4.76
N GLY A 6 -16.21 -14.78 3.56
CA GLY A 6 -17.03 -14.41 2.41
C GLY A 6 -16.43 -13.36 1.48
N PHE A 7 -15.33 -12.71 1.84
CA PHE A 7 -14.54 -11.92 0.89
C PHE A 7 -13.64 -12.84 0.05
N PRO A 8 -13.45 -12.53 -1.24
CA PRO A 8 -12.55 -13.29 -2.10
C PRO A 8 -11.10 -13.13 -1.65
N SER A 9 -10.35 -14.21 -1.75
CA SER A 9 -8.90 -14.22 -1.70
C SER A 9 -8.28 -13.39 -2.84
N ARG A 10 -6.98 -13.09 -2.72
CA ARG A 10 -6.22 -12.41 -3.78
C ARG A 10 -6.32 -13.15 -5.12
N ALA A 11 -6.23 -14.48 -5.11
CA ALA A 11 -6.30 -15.30 -6.32
C ALA A 11 -7.69 -15.21 -6.98
N GLU A 12 -8.75 -15.34 -6.20
CA GLU A 12 -10.13 -15.23 -6.70
C GLU A 12 -10.43 -13.83 -7.26
N LEU A 13 -9.88 -12.78 -6.65
CA LEU A 13 -9.98 -11.41 -7.18
C LEU A 13 -9.29 -11.26 -8.53
N VAL A 14 -8.08 -11.79 -8.67
CA VAL A 14 -7.33 -11.76 -9.92
C VAL A 14 -8.07 -12.54 -11.01
N GLU A 15 -8.48 -13.77 -10.74
CA GLU A 15 -9.23 -14.60 -11.68
C GLU A 15 -10.50 -13.90 -12.15
N ARG A 16 -11.28 -13.33 -11.22
CA ARG A 16 -12.50 -12.60 -11.55
C ARG A 16 -12.22 -11.34 -12.38
N TYR A 17 -11.12 -10.63 -12.11
CA TYR A 17 -10.75 -9.44 -12.87
C TYR A 17 -10.33 -9.81 -14.29
N VAL A 18 -9.46 -10.80 -14.46
CA VAL A 18 -8.99 -11.29 -15.77
C VAL A 18 -10.18 -11.82 -16.58
N GLY A 19 -11.00 -12.70 -15.99
CA GLY A 19 -12.15 -13.30 -16.67
C GLY A 19 -13.21 -12.32 -17.14
N ARG A 20 -13.40 -11.20 -16.43
CA ARG A 20 -14.37 -10.16 -16.83
C ARG A 20 -13.80 -9.09 -17.74
N SER A 21 -12.52 -8.78 -17.60
CA SER A 21 -11.89 -7.66 -18.30
C SER A 21 -11.15 -8.07 -19.57
N GLY A 22 -10.77 -9.35 -19.70
CA GLY A 22 -9.90 -9.86 -20.76
C GLY A 22 -8.47 -9.33 -20.72
N ARG A 23 -8.08 -8.61 -19.65
CA ARG A 23 -6.76 -8.03 -19.48
C ARG A 23 -5.84 -9.01 -18.76
N ASP A 24 -4.59 -9.08 -19.23
CA ASP A 24 -3.51 -9.66 -18.46
C ASP A 24 -3.14 -8.74 -17.29
N VAL A 25 -2.67 -9.33 -16.20
CA VAL A 25 -2.28 -8.65 -14.95
C VAL A 25 -0.81 -8.83 -14.63
N GLU A 26 -0.08 -9.66 -15.39
CA GLU A 26 1.35 -9.84 -15.20
C GLU A 26 2.15 -8.63 -15.72
N PRO A 27 3.20 -8.16 -14.99
CA PRO A 27 3.69 -8.66 -13.70
C PRO A 27 2.95 -8.06 -12.50
N LEU A 28 2.09 -8.84 -11.82
CA LEU A 28 1.23 -8.30 -10.75
C LEU A 28 2.04 -7.83 -9.53
N HIS A 29 3.14 -8.50 -9.23
CA HIS A 29 4.04 -8.16 -8.12
C HIS A 29 4.66 -6.76 -8.27
N TRP A 30 4.93 -6.33 -9.51
CA TRP A 30 5.46 -4.99 -9.79
C TRP A 30 4.42 -3.90 -9.44
N PHE A 31 3.16 -4.11 -9.82
CA PHE A 31 2.08 -3.17 -9.50
C PHE A 31 1.81 -3.10 -7.99
N GLU A 32 1.92 -4.24 -7.29
CA GLU A 32 1.83 -4.29 -5.84
C GLU A 32 2.97 -3.51 -5.16
N ALA A 33 4.21 -3.74 -5.58
CA ALA A 33 5.37 -3.00 -5.09
C ALA A 33 5.23 -1.50 -5.34
N LEU A 34 4.80 -1.10 -6.54
CA LEU A 34 4.55 0.31 -6.88
C LEU A 34 3.47 0.93 -5.98
N ALA A 35 2.39 0.21 -5.70
CA ALA A 35 1.32 0.70 -4.84
C ALA A 35 1.80 0.95 -3.41
N LEU A 36 2.59 0.02 -2.84
CA LEU A 36 3.18 0.14 -1.50
C LEU A 36 4.19 1.29 -1.44
N TRP A 37 5.07 1.41 -2.43
CA TRP A 37 6.02 2.52 -2.51
C TRP A 37 5.32 3.88 -2.59
N LYS A 38 4.27 4.01 -3.43
CA LYS A 38 3.48 5.24 -3.51
C LYS A 38 2.81 5.58 -2.17
N ALA A 39 2.28 4.58 -1.47
CA ALA A 39 1.72 4.77 -0.13
C ALA A 39 2.79 5.30 0.85
N ALA A 40 3.99 4.73 0.83
CA ALA A 40 5.12 5.20 1.63
C ALA A 40 5.45 6.67 1.34
N VAL A 41 5.52 7.07 0.06
CA VAL A 41 5.77 8.47 -0.35
C VAL A 41 4.71 9.43 0.17
N PHE A 42 3.42 9.08 0.07
CA PHE A 42 2.35 9.92 0.59
C PHE A 42 2.40 10.04 2.13
N CYS A 43 2.66 8.94 2.82
CA CYS A 43 2.81 8.93 4.27
C CYS A 43 4.03 9.76 4.72
N GLU A 44 5.15 9.67 4.02
CA GLU A 44 6.37 10.43 4.30
C GLU A 44 6.15 11.93 4.13
N ALA A 45 5.41 12.34 3.09
CA ALA A 45 5.07 13.75 2.91
C ALA A 45 4.25 14.31 4.09
N ILE A 46 3.32 13.52 4.63
CA ILE A 46 2.52 13.90 5.81
C ILE A 46 3.39 13.90 7.07
N TYR A 47 4.22 12.86 7.26
CA TYR A 47 5.13 12.74 8.38
C TYR A 47 6.14 13.89 8.43
N GLY A 48 6.71 14.27 7.30
CA GLY A 48 7.62 15.42 7.20
C GLY A 48 6.97 16.73 7.63
N ARG A 49 5.70 16.96 7.30
CA ARG A 49 4.93 18.12 7.78
C ARG A 49 4.69 18.05 9.29
N PHE A 50 4.37 16.87 9.81
CA PHE A 50 4.21 16.63 11.25
C PHE A 50 5.49 16.96 12.02
N VAL A 51 6.64 16.46 11.57
CA VAL A 51 7.94 16.72 12.20
C VAL A 51 8.30 18.22 12.22
N ARG A 52 7.85 18.98 11.21
CA ARG A 52 8.04 20.44 11.15
C ARG A 52 7.01 21.25 11.95
N GLY A 53 6.01 20.61 12.57
CA GLY A 53 4.93 21.31 13.27
C GLY A 53 3.95 22.01 12.32
N GLU A 54 3.83 21.55 11.08
CA GLU A 54 2.97 22.13 10.03
C GLU A 54 1.58 21.46 9.95
N LEU A 55 1.26 20.56 10.88
CA LEU A 55 -0.05 19.93 11.02
C LEU A 55 -0.80 20.51 12.23
N GLY A 56 -2.13 20.44 12.21
CA GLY A 56 -2.96 20.92 13.32
C GLY A 56 -2.88 19.98 14.54
N ASP A 57 -3.25 20.48 15.72
CA ASP A 57 -3.24 19.69 16.97
C ASP A 57 -4.13 18.43 16.92
N GLU A 58 -5.10 18.39 16.01
CA GLU A 58 -5.99 17.26 15.75
C GLU A 58 -5.33 16.12 14.93
N ASP A 59 -4.23 16.40 14.22
CA ASP A 59 -3.55 15.47 13.32
C ASP A 59 -2.55 14.53 14.04
N THR A 60 -2.89 14.09 15.25
CA THR A 60 -2.06 13.20 16.08
C THR A 60 -1.71 11.86 15.40
N GLY A 61 -2.51 11.45 14.42
CA GLY A 61 -2.30 10.22 13.66
C GLY A 61 -1.04 10.22 12.79
N ALA A 62 -0.44 11.38 12.50
CA ALA A 62 0.76 11.46 11.67
C ALA A 62 2.02 10.92 12.36
N ALA A 63 2.07 10.91 13.69
CA ALA A 63 3.20 10.38 14.46
C ALA A 63 3.50 8.90 14.12
N ARG A 64 2.46 8.10 13.85
CA ARG A 64 2.62 6.66 13.52
C ARG A 64 3.40 6.41 12.23
N PHE A 65 3.50 7.41 11.36
CA PHE A 65 4.21 7.28 10.09
C PHE A 65 5.73 7.19 10.26
N GLU A 66 6.26 7.52 11.44
CA GLU A 66 7.64 7.20 11.83
C GLU A 66 7.96 5.71 11.62
N GLN A 67 7.04 4.83 12.01
CA GLN A 67 7.16 3.38 11.82
C GLN A 67 6.47 2.91 10.54
N GLY A 68 5.38 3.57 10.14
CA GLY A 68 4.58 3.18 8.99
C GLY A 68 5.29 3.38 7.64
N VAL A 69 6.09 4.44 7.47
CA VAL A 69 6.81 4.68 6.22
C VAL A 69 7.88 3.62 5.96
N PRO A 70 8.80 3.31 6.90
CA PRO A 70 9.75 2.22 6.73
C PRO A 70 9.07 0.89 6.42
N TYR A 71 8.02 0.54 7.16
CA TYR A 71 7.25 -0.68 6.93
C TYR A 71 6.70 -0.78 5.50
N LEU A 72 6.10 0.30 4.98
CA LEU A 72 5.55 0.32 3.62
C LEU A 72 6.66 0.21 2.55
N ALA A 73 7.81 0.85 2.80
CA ALA A 73 8.96 0.79 1.89
C ALA A 73 9.59 -0.62 1.85
N GLU A 74 9.73 -1.27 3.01
CA GLU A 74 10.20 -2.65 3.12
C GLU A 74 9.24 -3.62 2.44
N ALA A 75 7.94 -3.50 2.71
CA ALA A 75 6.91 -4.32 2.06
C ALA A 75 6.92 -4.15 0.53
N ALA A 76 7.20 -2.93 0.03
CA ALA A 76 7.35 -2.69 -1.41
C ALA A 76 8.57 -3.42 -1.99
N ALA A 77 9.70 -3.40 -1.28
CA ALA A 77 10.91 -4.11 -1.69
C ALA A 77 10.71 -5.63 -1.67
N GLU A 78 10.06 -6.16 -0.62
CA GLU A 78 9.68 -7.56 -0.53
C GLU A 78 8.78 -7.96 -1.71
N ALA A 79 7.76 -7.15 -2.02
CA ALA A 79 6.87 -7.40 -3.14
C ALA A 79 7.59 -7.47 -4.49
N MET A 80 8.59 -6.61 -4.72
CA MET A 80 9.40 -6.64 -5.93
C MET A 80 10.28 -7.91 -6.01
N SER A 81 10.74 -8.42 -4.86
CA SER A 81 11.61 -9.60 -4.78
C SER A 81 10.90 -10.95 -4.96
N ARG A 82 9.56 -10.97 -4.97
CA ARG A 82 8.75 -12.19 -5.18
C ARG A 82 8.68 -12.69 -6.63
N ALA A 83 9.41 -12.03 -7.54
CA ALA A 83 9.48 -12.36 -8.96
C ALA A 83 10.33 -13.61 -9.24
#